data_AF-A0A351HAI8-F1
#
_entry.id   AF-A0A351HAI8-F1
#
_cell.length_a   1.000
_cell.length_b   1.000
_cell.length_c   1.000
_cell.angle_alpha   90.00
_cell.angle_beta   90.00
_cell.angle_gamma   90.00
#
_symmetry.space_group_name_H-M   'P 1'
#
loop_
_entity.id
_entity.type
_entity.pdbx_description
1 polymer ?
#
loop_
_entity_poly.entity_id
_entity_poly.type
_entity_poly.pdbx_seq_one_letter_code
_entity_poly.pdbx_strand_id
1 'polypeptide(L)'
;MHSKNRIVLLIVVMLFAALGFSLTICIDPGHQKEADLTHEPIAPGSETTKAKVSTGTRGVSTGIPEYVFNLELSFMLRDRLLEEGYDVVMTRESHDVNLSNIERAKIANEANADLCIRVHAD
;
A
#
# COMPACT_ATOMS: atom_id res chain seq x y z
N MET A 1 -19.04 -37.09 29.44
CA MET A 1 -18.07 -35.96 29.60
C MET A 1 -17.03 -35.88 28.48
N HIS A 2 -16.60 -36.99 27.87
CA HIS A 2 -15.55 -36.98 26.82
C HIS A 2 -15.93 -36.31 25.49
N SER A 3 -17.19 -36.40 25.03
CA SER A 3 -17.59 -35.81 23.73
C SER A 3 -17.74 -34.29 23.76
N LYS A 4 -18.21 -33.71 24.88
CA LYS A 4 -18.31 -32.25 25.05
C LYS A 4 -16.93 -31.59 24.98
N ASN A 5 -15.92 -32.18 25.60
CA ASN A 5 -14.54 -31.67 25.56
C ASN A 5 -13.94 -31.74 24.14
N ARG A 6 -14.28 -32.78 23.36
CA ARG A 6 -13.87 -32.88 21.95
C ARG A 6 -14.54 -31.83 21.06
N ILE A 7 -15.83 -31.57 21.28
CA ILE A 7 -16.57 -30.54 20.54
C ILE A 7 -16.04 -29.15 20.86
N VAL A 8 -15.79 -28.85 22.14
CA VAL A 8 -15.20 -27.56 22.56
C VAL A 8 -13.80 -27.39 21.97
N LEU A 9 -12.96 -28.42 22.00
CA LEU A 9 -11.64 -28.39 21.40
C LEU A 9 -11.70 -28.16 19.87
N LEU A 10 -12.63 -28.82 19.18
CA LEU A 10 -12.82 -28.65 17.75
C LEU A 10 -13.27 -27.23 17.39
N ILE A 11 -14.18 -26.65 18.17
CA ILE A 11 -14.65 -25.27 18.00
C ILE A 11 -13.51 -24.28 18.24
N VAL A 12 -12.68 -24.48 19.28
CA VAL A 12 -11.52 -23.62 19.56
C VAL A 12 -10.49 -23.69 18.44
N VAL A 13 -10.18 -24.89 17.93
CA VAL A 13 -9.25 -25.06 16.80
C VAL A 13 -9.79 -24.40 15.51
N MET A 14 -11.08 -24.55 15.22
CA MET A 14 -11.72 -23.86 14.08
C MET A 14 -11.70 -22.33 14.27
N LEU A 15 -11.89 -21.83 15.50
CA LEU A 15 -11.85 -20.41 15.81
C LEU A 15 -10.43 -19.84 15.63
N PHE A 16 -9.40 -20.56 16.08
CA PHE A 16 -7.99 -20.18 15.86
C PHE A 16 -7.57 -20.29 14.39
N ALA A 17 -8.10 -21.26 13.65
CA ALA A 17 -7.88 -21.35 12.21
C ALA A 17 -8.61 -20.23 11.43
N ALA A 18 -9.75 -19.75 11.94
CA ALA A 18 -10.50 -18.62 11.37
C ALA A 18 -9.89 -17.27 11.75
N LEU A 19 -9.20 -17.18 12.89
CA LEU A 19 -8.32 -16.07 13.26
C LEU A 19 -6.96 -16.22 12.55
N GLY A 20 -7.00 -16.31 11.21
CA GLY A 20 -5.78 -16.28 10.41
C GLY A 20 -5.08 -14.94 10.60
N PHE A 21 -3.80 -14.97 10.95
CA PHE A 21 -2.94 -13.79 10.84
C PHE A 21 -2.82 -13.45 9.35
N SER A 22 -3.54 -12.42 8.91
CA SER A 22 -3.37 -11.85 7.58
C SER A 22 -2.23 -10.84 7.63
N LEU A 23 -1.22 -11.01 6.76
CA LEU A 23 -0.18 -10.01 6.62
C LEU A 23 -0.77 -8.80 5.89
N THR A 24 -0.49 -7.61 6.39
CA THR A 24 -0.93 -6.36 5.79
C THR A 24 0.13 -5.83 4.83
N ILE A 25 -0.24 -5.65 3.56
CA ILE A 25 0.63 -5.12 2.52
C ILE A 25 0.17 -3.71 2.14
N CYS A 26 1.03 -2.72 2.31
CA CYS A 26 0.81 -1.39 1.78
C CYS A 26 1.31 -1.30 0.33
N ILE A 27 0.46 -0.84 -0.58
CA ILE A 27 0.83 -0.54 -1.96
C ILE A 27 0.81 0.98 -2.14
N ASP A 28 1.93 1.55 -2.57
CA ASP A 28 2.06 2.97 -2.91
C ASP A 28 2.19 3.14 -4.42
N PRO A 29 1.09 3.48 -5.13
CA PRO A 29 1.17 3.87 -6.52
C PRO A 29 1.90 5.21 -6.61
N GLY A 30 3.12 5.20 -7.15
CA GLY A 30 3.99 6.35 -7.26
C GLY A 30 3.33 7.53 -8.00
N HIS A 31 3.75 8.75 -7.64
CA HIS A 31 3.26 10.01 -8.19
C HIS A 31 1.75 10.24 -8.00
N GLN A 32 1.24 11.33 -8.57
CA GLN A 32 -0.16 11.72 -8.62
C GLN A 32 -0.36 12.69 -9.79
N LYS A 33 -1.60 13.11 -10.08
CA LYS A 33 -1.89 13.95 -11.26
C LYS A 33 -1.14 15.29 -11.23
N GLU A 34 -1.18 15.98 -10.10
CA GLU A 34 -0.53 17.28 -9.91
C GLU A 34 0.65 17.14 -8.96
N ALA A 35 1.84 17.60 -9.35
CA ALA A 35 3.01 17.59 -8.47
C ALA A 35 2.88 18.62 -7.34
N ASP A 36 3.45 18.30 -6.18
CA ASP A 36 3.72 19.27 -5.12
C ASP A 36 5.24 19.42 -4.97
N LEU A 37 5.77 20.50 -5.55
CA LEU A 37 7.20 20.81 -5.57
C LEU A 37 7.65 21.59 -4.32
N THR A 38 6.74 21.84 -3.36
CA THR A 38 7.16 22.32 -2.04
C THR A 38 8.01 21.25 -1.36
N HIS A 39 8.92 21.67 -0.49
CA HIS A 39 9.94 20.78 0.06
C HIS A 39 9.53 20.21 1.42
N GLU A 40 9.95 18.98 1.68
CA GLU A 40 9.85 18.30 2.98
C GLU A 40 11.16 17.55 3.30
N PRO A 41 11.45 17.29 4.59
CA PRO A 41 12.62 16.48 4.99
C PRO A 41 12.64 15.11 4.32
N ILE A 42 13.81 14.64 3.90
CA ILE A 42 13.95 13.33 3.25
C ILE A 42 13.75 12.14 4.21
N ALA A 43 13.88 12.38 5.52
CA ALA A 43 13.77 11.39 6.59
C ALA A 43 13.47 12.09 7.94
N PRO A 44 12.99 11.36 8.97
CA PRO A 44 12.80 11.92 10.31
C PRO A 44 14.08 12.58 10.85
N GLY A 45 13.99 13.85 11.24
CA GLY A 45 15.12 14.62 11.77
C GLY A 45 16.17 15.05 10.75
N SER A 46 15.94 14.87 9.45
CA SER A 46 16.88 15.31 8.41
C SER A 46 16.78 16.81 8.12
N GLU A 47 17.92 17.49 8.04
CA GLU A 47 18.03 18.85 7.51
C GLU A 47 18.00 18.90 5.97
N THR A 48 18.23 17.77 5.32
CA THR A 48 18.14 17.67 3.86
C THR A 48 16.68 17.51 3.45
N THR A 49 16.22 18.31 2.49
CA THR A 49 14.85 18.30 2.00
C THR A 49 14.78 17.93 0.52
N LYS A 50 13.60 17.50 0.07
CA LYS A 50 13.27 17.25 -1.34
C LYS A 50 11.83 17.66 -1.62
N ALA A 51 11.46 17.78 -2.90
CA ALA A 51 10.07 17.98 -3.29
C ALA A 51 9.15 16.89 -2.71
N LYS A 52 7.97 17.29 -2.22
CA LYS A 52 6.97 16.39 -1.63
C LYS A 52 6.54 15.30 -2.59
N VAL A 53 6.31 15.62 -3.85
CA VAL A 53 6.07 14.63 -4.91
C VAL A 53 6.34 15.26 -6.28
N SER A 54 7.10 14.57 -7.13
CA SER A 54 7.38 15.01 -8.51
C SER A 54 6.31 14.52 -9.48
N THR A 55 6.33 15.03 -10.72
CA THR A 55 5.37 14.66 -11.78
C THR A 55 5.50 13.22 -12.28
N GLY A 56 6.66 12.58 -12.07
CA GLY A 56 7.00 11.31 -12.71
C GLY A 56 7.35 11.47 -14.20
N THR A 57 7.50 10.34 -14.88
CA THR A 57 7.81 10.24 -16.32
C THR A 57 6.55 10.01 -17.18
N ARG A 58 6.77 9.75 -18.46
CA ARG A 58 5.72 9.37 -19.43
C ARG A 58 6.29 8.38 -20.43
N GLY A 59 5.53 7.34 -20.75
CA GLY A 59 5.92 6.37 -21.78
C GLY A 59 6.14 7.04 -23.13
N VAL A 60 7.31 6.82 -23.75
CA VAL A 60 7.67 7.45 -25.03
C VAL A 60 6.75 7.00 -26.17
N SER A 61 6.39 5.72 -26.21
CA SER A 61 5.53 5.16 -27.26
C SER A 61 4.04 5.24 -26.94
N THR A 62 3.66 5.09 -25.67
CA THR A 62 2.25 5.03 -25.26
C THR A 62 1.68 6.40 -24.91
N GLY A 63 2.52 7.36 -24.53
CA GLY A 63 2.10 8.66 -24.01
C GLY A 63 1.44 8.58 -22.62
N ILE A 64 1.35 7.40 -22.02
CA ILE A 64 0.70 7.19 -20.71
C ILE A 64 1.59 7.83 -19.63
N PRO A 65 1.07 8.75 -18.80
CA PRO A 65 1.79 9.28 -17.65
C PRO A 65 2.11 8.17 -16.64
N GLU A 66 3.27 8.24 -16.01
CA GLU A 66 3.70 7.26 -15.01
C GLU A 66 2.68 7.09 -13.87
N TYR A 67 2.12 8.20 -13.35
CA TYR A 67 1.13 8.15 -12.26
C TYR A 67 -0.15 7.38 -12.64
N VAL A 68 -0.50 7.34 -13.93
CA VAL A 68 -1.66 6.58 -14.44
C VAL A 68 -1.31 5.11 -14.45
N PHE A 69 -0.20 4.76 -15.11
CA PHE A 69 0.30 3.39 -15.18
C PHE A 69 0.48 2.77 -13.78
N ASN A 70 1.12 3.51 -12.87
CA ASN A 70 1.38 3.04 -11.50
C ASN A 70 0.07 2.71 -10.77
N LEU A 71 -1.00 3.51 -10.95
CA LEU A 71 -2.28 3.25 -10.29
C LEU A 71 -2.97 2.02 -10.87
N GLU A 72 -3.03 1.92 -12.19
CA GLU A 72 -3.66 0.78 -12.88
C GLU A 72 -2.97 -0.54 -12.51
N LEU A 73 -1.64 -0.58 -12.56
CA LEU A 73 -0.88 -1.76 -12.15
C LEU A 73 -1.07 -2.07 -10.66
N SER A 74 -1.15 -1.05 -9.82
CA SER A 74 -1.36 -1.23 -8.38
C SER A 74 -2.74 -1.81 -8.05
N PHE A 75 -3.78 -1.48 -8.83
CA PHE A 75 -5.09 -2.14 -8.66
C PHE A 75 -5.03 -3.61 -9.02
N MET A 76 -4.33 -3.98 -10.10
CA MET A 76 -4.13 -5.40 -10.44
C MET A 76 -3.38 -6.15 -9.34
N LEU A 77 -2.34 -5.51 -8.76
CA LEU A 77 -1.59 -6.07 -7.64
C LEU A 77 -2.46 -6.21 -6.38
N ARG A 78 -3.23 -5.17 -6.04
CA ARG A 78 -4.18 -5.18 -4.92
C ARG A 78 -5.13 -6.35 -5.05
N ASP A 79 -5.83 -6.46 -6.17
CA ASP A 79 -6.86 -7.46 -6.39
C ASP A 79 -6.26 -8.87 -6.27
N ARG A 80 -5.08 -9.09 -6.84
CA ARG A 80 -4.38 -10.37 -6.72
C ARG A 80 -3.96 -10.71 -5.29
N LEU A 81 -3.49 -9.73 -4.51
CA LEU A 81 -3.10 -9.94 -3.12
C LEU A 81 -4.30 -10.20 -2.22
N LEU A 82 -5.42 -9.50 -2.45
CA LEU A 82 -6.68 -9.75 -1.75
C LEU A 82 -7.19 -11.18 -2.03
N GLU A 83 -7.11 -11.65 -3.28
CA GLU A 83 -7.48 -13.03 -3.66
C GLU A 83 -6.62 -14.09 -2.96
N GLU A 84 -5.34 -13.79 -2.70
CA GLU A 84 -4.42 -14.67 -1.97
C GLU A 84 -4.59 -14.59 -0.45
N GLY A 85 -5.50 -13.74 0.05
CA GLY A 85 -5.85 -13.66 1.47
C GLY A 85 -4.99 -12.69 2.29
N TYR A 86 -4.30 -11.74 1.64
CA TYR A 86 -3.60 -10.65 2.32
C TYR A 86 -4.55 -9.48 2.59
N ASP A 87 -4.30 -8.72 3.64
CA ASP A 87 -4.90 -7.40 3.83
C ASP A 87 -4.11 -6.39 3.01
N VAL A 88 -4.80 -5.49 2.30
CA VAL A 88 -4.15 -4.51 1.44
C VAL A 88 -4.59 -3.10 1.78
N VAL A 89 -3.61 -2.21 1.95
CA VAL A 89 -3.83 -0.76 2.11
C VAL A 89 -3.18 -0.04 0.94
N MET A 90 -3.91 0.83 0.25
CA MET A 90 -3.35 1.67 -0.80
C MET A 90 -3.10 3.09 -0.30
N THR A 91 -1.97 3.70 -0.66
CA THR A 91 -1.72 5.11 -0.32
C THR A 91 -2.60 6.08 -1.11
N ARG A 92 -3.05 5.67 -2.31
CA ARG A 92 -4.05 6.39 -3.12
C ARG A 92 -4.82 5.43 -4.01
N GLU A 93 -6.08 5.75 -4.25
CA GLU A 93 -6.97 5.03 -5.17
C GLU A 93 -7.56 5.95 -6.26
N SER A 94 -7.09 7.18 -6.34
CA SER A 94 -7.47 8.13 -7.39
C SER A 94 -6.24 8.90 -7.89
N HIS A 95 -6.44 9.64 -8.98
CA HIS A 95 -5.41 10.53 -9.52
C HIS A 95 -5.44 11.92 -8.89
N ASP A 96 -6.61 12.34 -8.38
CA ASP A 96 -6.86 13.66 -7.80
C ASP A 96 -6.65 13.61 -6.28
N VAL A 97 -5.38 13.60 -5.88
CA VAL A 97 -4.92 13.61 -4.50
C VAL A 97 -3.76 14.60 -4.36
N ASN A 98 -3.52 15.08 -3.15
CA ASN A 98 -2.28 15.75 -2.81
C ASN A 98 -1.61 15.07 -1.62
N LEU A 99 -0.69 14.13 -1.89
CA LEU A 99 0.01 13.33 -0.88
C LEU A 99 1.52 13.44 -1.03
N SER A 100 2.19 13.88 0.04
CA SER A 100 3.64 13.94 0.13
C SER A 100 4.28 12.56 0.27
N ASN A 101 5.60 12.45 0.08
CA ASN A 101 6.33 11.22 0.34
C ASN A 101 6.29 10.85 1.83
N ILE A 102 6.33 11.83 2.73
CA ILE A 102 6.17 11.60 4.18
C ILE A 102 4.77 11.05 4.49
N GLU A 103 3.71 11.62 3.90
CA GLU A 103 2.33 11.17 4.13
C GLU A 103 2.13 9.73 3.63
N ARG A 104 2.68 9.39 2.45
CA ARG A 104 2.68 8.00 1.93
C ARG A 104 3.38 7.02 2.87
N ALA A 105 4.53 7.41 3.43
CA ALA A 105 5.23 6.60 4.41
C ALA A 105 4.44 6.46 5.73
N LYS A 106 3.76 7.52 6.16
CA LYS A 106 2.90 7.48 7.36
C LYS A 106 1.71 6.55 7.18
N ILE A 107 1.05 6.56 6.02
CA ILE A 107 -0.06 5.62 5.73
C ILE A 107 0.39 4.17 5.92
N ALA A 108 1.56 3.80 5.39
CA ALA A 108 2.10 2.45 5.56
C ALA A 108 2.41 2.12 7.04
N ASN A 109 3.00 3.07 7.77
CA ASN A 109 3.33 2.90 9.19
C ASN A 109 2.09 2.80 10.08
N GLU A 110 1.09 3.65 9.85
CA GLU A 110 -0.18 3.68 10.60
C GLU A 110 -1.01 2.42 10.36
N ALA A 111 -0.94 1.86 9.15
CA ALA A 111 -1.50 0.55 8.83
C ALA A 111 -0.78 -0.62 9.52
N ASN A 112 0.36 -0.38 10.18
CA ASN A 112 1.27 -1.43 10.66
C ASN A 112 1.59 -2.45 9.56
N ALA A 113 1.79 -1.98 8.33
CA ALA A 113 2.02 -2.86 7.20
C ALA A 113 3.30 -3.69 7.39
N ASP A 114 3.19 -5.00 7.19
CA ASP A 114 4.31 -5.95 7.24
C ASP A 114 5.26 -5.76 6.04
N LEU A 115 4.71 -5.27 4.92
CA LEU A 115 5.45 -4.95 3.70
C LEU A 115 4.86 -3.70 3.04
N CYS A 116 5.73 -2.83 2.53
CA CYS A 116 5.34 -1.70 1.69
C CYS A 116 5.97 -1.83 0.29
N ILE A 117 5.15 -1.82 -0.75
CA ILE A 117 5.56 -1.92 -2.16
C ILE A 117 5.28 -0.58 -2.83
N ARG A 118 6.32 0.10 -3.31
CA ARG A 118 6.18 1.33 -4.10
C ARG A 118 6.29 1.01 -5.59
N VAL A 119 5.26 1.34 -6.35
CA VAL A 119 5.18 1.06 -7.80
C VAL A 119 5.57 2.32 -8.58
N HIS A 120 6.60 2.20 -9.41
CA HIS A 120 7.12 3.23 -10.30
C HIS A 120 7.47 2.64 -11.67
N ALA A 121 7.61 3.49 -12.69
CA ALA A 121 8.11 3.12 -14.01
C ALA A 121 9.12 4.17 -14.50
N ASP A 122 10.14 3.71 -15.23
CA ASP A 122 11.29 4.52 -15.69
C ASP A 122 11.49 4.35 -17.20
#